data_AF-A0A539E902-F1
#
_entry.id   AF-A0A539E902-F1
#
_cell.length_a   1.000
_cell.length_b   1.000
_cell.length_c   1.000
_cell.angle_alpha   90.00
_cell.angle_beta   90.00
_cell.angle_gamma   90.00
#
_symmetry.space_group_name_H-M   'P 1'
#
loop_
_entity.id
_entity.type
_entity.pdbx_description
1 polymer ?
#
loop_
_entity_poly.entity_id
_entity_poly.type
_entity_poly.pdbx_seq_one_letter_code
_entity_poly.pdbx_strand_id
1 'polypeptide(L)'
;MESTVNSEDIRWRQRFNQFERAFLLLKSAIDIETLSIIERAGLIQFFEMAFELSWKLLKDYQEAEGFAINSPRDAIKQAFQSGIITA
;
A
#
# COMPACT_ATOMS: atom_id res chain seq x y z
N MET A 1 28.02 21.16 -2.65
CA MET A 1 27.77 20.07 -1.70
C MET A 1 26.36 19.59 -1.95
N GLU A 2 26.23 18.61 -2.83
CA GLU A 2 24.95 18.00 -3.16
C GLU A 2 24.79 16.86 -2.17
N SER A 3 23.99 17.09 -1.13
CA SER A 3 23.66 16.07 -0.15
C SER A 3 22.91 14.96 -0.87
N THR A 4 23.54 13.80 -0.99
CA THR A 4 22.93 12.56 -1.47
C THR A 4 21.70 12.28 -0.61
N VAL A 5 20.51 12.61 -1.10
CA VAL A 5 19.25 12.22 -0.46
C VAL A 5 19.26 10.70 -0.44
N ASN A 6 19.42 10.13 0.75
CA ASN A 6 19.43 8.70 0.93
C ASN A 6 18.07 8.18 0.47
N SER A 7 18.03 7.15 -0.40
CA SER A 7 16.77 6.63 -0.94
C SER A 7 15.83 6.12 0.16
N GLU A 8 16.38 5.86 1.35
CA GLU A 8 15.64 5.51 2.55
C GLU A 8 14.87 6.67 3.19
N ASP A 9 15.16 7.94 2.92
CA ASP A 9 14.44 9.08 3.54
C ASP A 9 13.10 9.41 2.89
N ILE A 10 12.78 8.79 1.74
CA ILE A 10 11.55 9.07 1.02
C ILE A 10 10.42 8.20 1.57
N ARG A 11 9.49 8.84 2.29
CA ARG A 11 8.37 8.21 3.01
C ARG A 11 7.57 7.23 2.17
N TRP A 12 7.22 7.58 0.92
CA TRP A 12 6.46 6.68 0.05
C TRP A 12 7.25 5.42 -0.34
N ARG A 13 8.58 5.50 -0.45
CA ARG A 13 9.43 4.32 -0.73
C ARG A 13 9.49 3.38 0.47
N GLN A 14 9.65 3.92 1.68
CA GLN A 14 9.55 3.12 2.91
C GLN A 14 8.18 2.45 3.03
N ARG A 15 7.11 3.16 2.67
CA ARG A 15 5.75 2.63 2.72
C ARG A 15 5.49 1.59 1.64
N PHE A 16 6.11 1.73 0.46
CA PHE A 16 6.07 0.71 -0.59
C PHE A 16 6.63 -0.62 -0.10
N ASN A 17 7.80 -0.61 0.54
CA ASN A 17 8.40 -1.83 1.11
C ASN A 17 7.50 -2.49 2.17
N GLN A 18 6.80 -1.69 2.98
CA GLN A 18 5.84 -2.21 3.97
C GLN A 18 4.61 -2.83 3.29
N PHE A 19 4.04 -2.12 2.31
CA PHE A 19 2.91 -2.61 1.51
C PHE A 19 3.26 -3.93 0.81
N GLU A 20 4.42 -4.02 0.17
CA GLU A 20 4.87 -5.22 -0.53
C GLU A 20 4.90 -6.44 0.40
N ARG A 21 5.46 -6.30 1.60
CA ARG A 21 5.48 -7.39 2.60
C ARG A 21 4.07 -7.83 3.01
N ALA A 22 3.17 -6.88 3.27
CA ALA A 22 1.79 -7.19 3.61
C ALA A 22 1.03 -7.86 2.47
N PHE A 23 1.24 -7.39 1.24
CA PHE A 23 0.64 -7.96 0.05
C PHE A 23 1.14 -9.39 -0.21
N LEU A 24 2.43 -9.68 0.01
CA LEU A 24 2.97 -11.03 -0.13
C LEU A 24 2.37 -12.00 0.90
N LEU A 25 2.13 -11.56 2.14
CA LEU A 25 1.42 -12.37 3.14
C LEU A 25 -0.02 -12.66 2.71
N LEU A 26 -0.74 -11.62 2.25
CA LEU A 26 -2.10 -11.79 1.71
C LEU A 26 -2.12 -12.79 0.55
N LYS A 27 -1.21 -12.64 -0.42
CA LYS A 27 -1.09 -13.54 -1.56
C LYS A 27 -0.87 -14.99 -1.10
N SER A 28 0.07 -15.21 -0.18
CA SER A 28 0.33 -16.56 0.35
C SER A 28 -0.87 -17.16 1.08
N ALA A 29 -1.68 -16.34 1.75
CA ALA A 29 -2.87 -16.82 2.45
C ALA A 29 -4.03 -17.13 1.50
N ILE A 30 -4.14 -16.45 0.36
CA ILE A 30 -5.14 -16.73 -0.68
C ILE A 30 -4.90 -18.07 -1.37
N ASP A 31 -3.62 -18.48 -1.48
CA ASP A 31 -3.23 -19.74 -2.12
C ASP A 31 -3.57 -20.99 -1.26
N ILE A 32 -4.10 -20.81 -0.04
CA ILE A 32 -4.52 -21.91 0.84
C ILE A 32 -5.93 -22.37 0.48
N GLU A 33 -6.07 -23.59 -0.05
CA GLU A 33 -7.35 -24.14 -0.51
C GLU A 33 -8.40 -24.30 0.60
N THR A 34 -7.99 -24.74 1.80
CA THR A 34 -8.89 -24.98 2.94
C THR A 34 -8.35 -24.30 4.19
N LEU A 35 -9.00 -23.23 4.61
CA LEU A 35 -8.61 -22.44 5.79
C LEU A 35 -9.33 -22.91 7.05
N SER A 36 -8.59 -23.10 8.13
CA SER A 36 -9.13 -23.14 9.48
C SER A 36 -9.75 -21.79 9.88
N ILE A 37 -10.45 -21.74 11.01
CA ILE A 37 -11.04 -20.48 11.51
C ILE A 37 -9.98 -19.42 11.83
N ILE A 38 -8.80 -19.84 12.30
CA ILE A 38 -7.68 -18.95 12.64
C ILE A 38 -7.03 -18.42 11.35
N GLU A 39 -6.79 -19.29 10.37
CA GLU A 39 -6.19 -18.88 9.10
C GLU A 39 -7.13 -17.97 8.31
N ARG A 40 -8.45 -18.20 8.38
CA ARG A 40 -9.45 -17.29 7.80
C ARG A 40 -9.41 -15.90 8.44
N ALA A 41 -9.24 -15.82 9.77
CA ALA A 41 -9.06 -14.54 10.45
C ALA A 41 -7.74 -13.87 10.04
N GLY A 42 -6.65 -14.66 9.90
CA GLY A 42 -5.37 -14.19 9.39
C GLY A 42 -5.47 -13.61 7.97
N LEU A 43 -6.20 -14.28 7.08
CA LEU A 43 -6.46 -13.80 5.72
C LEU A 43 -7.15 -12.43 5.72
N ILE A 44 -8.20 -12.27 6.54
CA ILE A 44 -8.91 -10.99 6.70
C ILE A 44 -7.94 -9.90 7.19
N GLN A 45 -7.13 -10.21 8.20
CA GLN A 45 -6.16 -9.26 8.74
C GLN A 45 -5.09 -8.86 7.71
N PHE A 46 -4.61 -9.80 6.89
CA PHE A 46 -3.66 -9.50 5.83
C PHE A 46 -4.29 -8.63 4.75
N PHE A 47 -5.56 -8.84 4.42
CA PHE A 47 -6.31 -7.97 3.52
C PHE A 47 -6.42 -6.54 4.08
N GLU A 48 -6.85 -6.38 5.33
CA GLU A 48 -6.98 -5.07 5.97
C GLU A 48 -5.64 -4.33 6.01
N MET A 49 -4.57 -5.03 6.37
CA MET A 49 -3.22 -4.47 6.41
C MET A 49 -2.70 -4.06 5.03
N ALA A 50 -2.86 -4.93 4.02
CA ALA A 50 -2.45 -4.62 2.65
C ALA A 50 -3.25 -3.44 2.08
N PHE A 51 -4.57 -3.42 2.31
CA PHE A 51 -5.42 -2.31 1.89
C PHE A 51 -5.00 -1.00 2.57
N GLU A 52 -4.84 -1.01 3.89
CA GLU A 52 -4.44 0.16 4.67
C GLU A 52 -3.10 0.74 4.19
N LEU A 53 -2.10 -0.12 3.96
CA LEU A 53 -0.80 0.30 3.45
C LEU A 53 -0.86 0.78 2.01
N SER A 54 -1.71 0.19 1.16
CA SER A 54 -1.84 0.56 -0.24
C SER A 54 -2.36 1.99 -0.43
N TRP A 55 -3.45 2.37 0.25
CA TRP A 55 -4.01 3.72 0.09
C TRP A 55 -3.10 4.76 0.75
N LYS A 56 -2.42 4.39 1.83
CA LYS A 56 -1.40 5.22 2.47
C LYS A 56 -0.18 5.40 1.57
N LEU A 57 0.24 4.39 0.81
CA LEU A 57 1.33 4.50 -0.17
C LEU A 57 0.94 5.49 -1.27
N LEU A 58 -0.26 5.32 -1.84
CA LEU A 58 -0.82 6.22 -2.84
C LEU A 58 -0.87 7.66 -2.32
N LYS A 59 -1.34 7.84 -1.09
CA LYS A 59 -1.35 9.14 -0.40
C LYS A 59 0.04 9.76 -0.34
N ASP A 60 1.03 9.07 0.23
CA ASP A 60 2.38 9.65 0.40
C ASP A 60 3.02 9.97 -0.96
N TYR A 61 2.77 9.15 -1.98
CA TYR A 61 3.28 9.38 -3.33
C TYR A 61 2.63 10.63 -3.95
N GLN A 62 1.31 10.75 -3.88
CA GLN A 62 0.56 11.90 -4.41
C GLN A 62 0.85 13.19 -3.65
N GLU A 63 1.05 13.12 -2.33
CA GLU A 63 1.48 14.28 -1.53
C GLU A 63 2.89 14.74 -1.91
N ALA A 64 3.80 13.81 -2.26
CA ALA A 64 5.11 14.16 -2.81
C ALA A 64 5.02 14.81 -4.21
N GLU A 65 3.96 14.53 -4.97
CA GLU A 65 3.64 15.18 -6.25
C GLU A 65 2.85 16.51 -6.08
N GLY A 66 2.51 16.89 -4.85
CA GLY A 66 1.83 18.16 -4.54
C GLY A 66 0.31 18.09 -4.43
N PHE A 67 -0.29 16.90 -4.42
CA PHE A 67 -1.72 16.72 -4.18
C PHE A 67 -2.05 16.67 -2.69
N ALA A 68 -3.24 17.15 -2.30
CA ALA A 68 -3.74 17.04 -0.93
C ALA A 68 -4.71 15.84 -0.83
N ILE A 69 -4.34 14.81 -0.06
CA ILE A 69 -5.09 13.55 0.04
C ILE A 69 -5.54 13.28 1.48
N ASN A 70 -6.85 13.24 1.69
CA ASN A 70 -7.45 13.20 3.02
C ASN A 70 -8.14 11.88 3.38
N SER A 71 -8.39 11.02 2.40
CA SER A 71 -9.10 9.75 2.62
C SER A 71 -8.61 8.63 1.69
N PRO A 72 -8.87 7.36 2.04
CA PRO A 72 -8.57 6.22 1.15
C PRO A 72 -9.27 6.35 -0.21
N ARG A 73 -10.52 6.85 -0.21
CA ARG A 73 -11.29 7.09 -1.42
C ARG A 73 -10.63 8.13 -2.32
N ASP A 74 -10.16 9.24 -1.74
CA ASP A 74 -9.49 10.30 -2.50
C ASP A 74 -8.18 9.79 -3.09
N ALA A 75 -7.38 9.04 -2.31
CA ALA A 75 -6.12 8.46 -2.75
C ALA A 75 -6.31 7.55 -3.98
N ILE A 76 -7.31 6.67 -3.93
CA ILE A 76 -7.62 5.75 -5.03
C ILE A 76 -8.15 6.52 -6.25
N LYS A 77 -9.09 7.44 -6.04
CA LYS A 77 -9.68 8.24 -7.13
C LYS A 77 -8.63 9.05 -7.87
N GLN A 78 -7.76 9.74 -7.13
CA GLN A 78 -6.68 10.53 -7.71
C GLN A 78 -5.67 9.63 -8.43
N ALA A 79 -5.31 8.47 -7.86
CA ALA A 79 -4.41 7.52 -8.51
C ALA A 79 -4.94 6.99 -9.85
N PHE A 80 -6.26 6.75 -9.94
CA PHE A 80 -6.91 6.42 -11.21
C PHE A 80 -6.85 7.60 -12.20
N GLN A 81 -7.13 8.81 -11.74
CA GLN A 81 -7.12 10.01 -12.58
C GLN A 81 -5.73 10.35 -13.13
N SER A 82 -4.67 10.12 -12.34
CA SER A 82 -3.28 10.32 -12.76
C SER A 82 -2.68 9.12 -13.50
N GLY A 83 -3.40 8.02 -13.65
CA GLY A 83 -2.93 6.81 -14.34
C GLY A 83 -1.89 6.00 -13.58
N ILE A 84 -1.75 6.21 -12.27
CA ILE A 84 -0.88 5.39 -11.39
C ILE A 84 -1.43 3.96 -11.28
N ILE A 85 -2.75 3.82 -11.20
CA ILE A 85 -3.45 2.53 -11.18
C ILE A 85 -4.52 2.50 -12.27
N THR A 86 -4.85 1.28 -12.71
CA THR A 86 -5.82 1.02 -13.78
C THR A 86 -6.82 -0.05 -13.35
N ALA A 87 -7.92 -0.19 -14.11
CA ALA A 87 -9.02 -1.10 -13.83
C ALA A 87 -8.76 -2.50 -14.41
#